data_AF-A0A1G9M562-F1
#
_entry.id   AF-A0A1G9M562-F1
#
_cell.length_a   1.000
_cell.length_b   1.000
_cell.length_c   1.000
_cell.angle_alpha   90.00
_cell.angle_beta   90.00
_cell.angle_gamma   90.00
#
_symmetry.space_group_name_H-M   'P 1'
#
loop_
_entity.id
_entity.type
_entity.pdbx_description
1 polymer ?
#
loop_
_entity_poly.entity_id
_entity_poly.type
_entity_poly.pdbx_seq_one_letter_code
_entity_poly.pdbx_strand_id
1 'polypeptide(L)'
;MGSGGDVWLGDFSRGPAVFSLYRLGIESGGHPLGPPEYRIDCNDGAGPREICRYFDEPEAVPEWFGAWRNDEWCPWILDQAGALASGPGPH
;
A
#
# COMPACT_ATOMS: atom_id res chain seq x y z
N MET A 1 -6.03 -19.83 -13.87
CA MET A 1 -5.10 -20.07 -12.75
C MET A 1 -3.89 -19.16 -13.00
N GLY A 2 -3.62 -18.07 -12.27
CA GLY A 2 -4.26 -17.48 -11.10
C GLY A 2 -4.45 -15.96 -11.25
N SER A 3 -5.17 -15.40 -10.28
CA SER A 3 -5.61 -14.03 -10.03
C SER A 3 -4.83 -12.91 -10.74
N GLY A 4 -5.45 -12.23 -11.70
CA GLY A 4 -4.91 -11.01 -12.29
C GLY A 4 -5.25 -9.72 -11.52
N GLY A 5 -6.05 -9.83 -10.46
CA GLY A 5 -6.41 -8.71 -9.58
C GLY A 5 -5.46 -8.49 -8.40
N ASP A 6 -5.67 -7.37 -7.72
CA ASP A 6 -4.88 -6.97 -6.55
C ASP A 6 -5.04 -7.96 -5.39
N VAL A 7 -3.93 -8.29 -4.74
CA VAL A 7 -3.89 -9.19 -3.58
C VAL A 7 -3.86 -8.35 -2.31
N TRP A 8 -4.88 -8.47 -1.48
CA TRP A 8 -4.87 -7.85 -0.14
C TRP A 8 -3.84 -8.53 0.77
N LEU A 9 -3.02 -7.73 1.46
CA LEU A 9 -1.95 -8.20 2.34
C LEU A 9 -2.23 -7.98 3.83
N GLY A 10 -3.10 -7.03 4.17
CA GLY A 10 -3.43 -6.72 5.54
C GLY A 10 -3.96 -5.31 5.72
N ASP A 11 -4.35 -5.00 6.95
CA ASP A 11 -4.76 -3.66 7.38
C ASP A 11 -3.99 -3.20 8.61
N PHE A 12 -3.87 -1.89 8.77
CA PHE A 12 -3.31 -1.21 9.93
C PHE A 12 -4.09 0.08 10.16
N SER A 13 -4.10 0.60 11.40
CA SER A 13 -4.92 1.76 11.72
C SER A 13 -4.19 2.77 12.60
N ARG A 14 -4.57 4.04 12.46
CA ARG A 14 -4.13 5.14 13.31
C ARG A 14 -5.31 6.05 13.61
N GLY A 15 -5.77 6.02 14.85
CA GLY A 15 -6.98 6.74 15.25
C GLY A 15 -8.20 6.22 14.47
N PRO A 16 -9.00 7.10 13.84
CA PRO A 16 -10.18 6.68 13.07
C PRO A 16 -9.84 6.17 11.66
N ALA A 17 -8.60 6.37 11.18
CA ALA A 17 -8.20 5.98 9.83
C ALA A 17 -7.74 4.52 9.80
N VAL A 18 -8.33 3.74 8.90
CA VAL A 18 -7.93 2.36 8.59
C VAL A 18 -7.26 2.35 7.23
N PHE A 19 -6.07 1.77 7.16
CA PHE A 19 -5.27 1.63 5.94
C PHE A 19 -5.22 0.17 5.53
N SER A 20 -5.46 -0.09 4.25
CA SER A 20 -5.40 -1.44 3.67
C SER A 20 -4.28 -1.50 2.64
N LEU A 21 -3.40 -2.50 2.77
CA LEU A 21 -2.32 -2.75 1.82
C LEU A 21 -2.73 -3.80 0.80
N TYR A 22 -2.48 -3.50 -0.46
CA TYR A 22 -2.65 -4.42 -1.58
C TYR A 22 -1.37 -4.52 -2.38
N ARG A 23 -1.02 -5.72 -2.82
CA ARG A 23 -0.04 -5.94 -3.88
C ARG A 23 -0.77 -5.91 -5.22
N LEU A 24 -0.36 -5.03 -6.13
CA LEU A 24 -1.01 -4.87 -7.41
C LEU A 24 -0.71 -6.05 -8.34
N GLY A 25 -1.77 -6.55 -8.97
CA GLY A 25 -1.68 -7.57 -10.01
C GLY A 25 -1.30 -6.97 -11.37
N ILE A 26 -1.01 -7.84 -12.34
CA ILE A 26 -0.65 -7.42 -13.71
C ILE A 26 -1.76 -6.59 -14.36
N GLU A 27 -3.03 -6.90 -14.07
CA GLU A 27 -4.16 -6.17 -14.66
C GLU A 27 -4.30 -4.75 -14.12
N SER A 28 -3.74 -4.47 -12.94
CA SER A 28 -3.74 -3.14 -12.31
C SER A 28 -2.50 -2.31 -12.63
N GLY A 29 -1.62 -2.81 -13.50
CA GLY A 29 -0.37 -2.16 -13.91
C GLY A 29 0.90 -2.77 -13.31
N GLY A 30 0.78 -3.76 -12.43
CA GLY A 30 1.94 -4.43 -11.83
C GLY A 30 2.80 -5.14 -12.88
N HIS A 31 4.11 -4.92 -12.86
CA HIS A 31 5.00 -5.50 -13.87
C HIS A 31 5.37 -6.95 -13.50
N PRO A 32 5.03 -7.99 -14.30
CA PRO A 32 5.25 -9.39 -13.94
C PRO A 32 6.73 -9.79 -13.81
N LEU A 33 7.60 -9.03 -14.47
CA LEU A 33 9.05 -9.21 -14.45
C LEU A 33 9.76 -8.08 -13.67
N GLY A 34 8.99 -7.16 -13.11
CA GLY A 34 9.50 -6.02 -12.38
C GLY A 34 9.34 -6.22 -10.87
N PRO A 35 9.78 -5.21 -10.11
CA PRO A 35 9.58 -5.19 -8.66
C PRO A 35 8.07 -5.15 -8.35
N PRO A 36 7.64 -5.75 -7.24
CA PRO A 36 6.23 -5.73 -6.88
C PRO A 36 5.77 -4.29 -6.59
N GLU A 37 4.60 -3.93 -7.10
CA GLU A 37 3.94 -2.65 -6.84
C GLU A 37 2.86 -2.82 -5.78
N TYR A 38 2.71 -1.84 -4.91
CA TYR A 38 1.79 -1.83 -3.79
C TYR A 38 0.89 -0.60 -3.83
N ARG A 39 -0.36 -0.81 -3.43
CA ARG A 39 -1.36 0.24 -3.21
C ARG A 39 -1.77 0.28 -1.75
N ILE A 40 -1.87 1.49 -1.22
CA ILE A 40 -2.44 1.76 0.10
C ILE A 40 -3.75 2.52 -0.09
N ASP A 41 -4.83 1.95 0.44
CA ASP A 41 -6.12 2.60 0.54
C ASP A 41 -6.35 3.06 1.97
N CYS A 42 -6.90 4.25 2.17
CA CYS A 42 -7.33 4.76 3.46
C CYS A 42 -8.85 4.87 3.52
N ASN A 43 -9.43 4.46 4.63
CA ASN A 43 -10.82 4.69 5.00
C ASN A 43 -10.86 5.42 6.34
N ASP A 44 -11.20 6.71 6.29
CA ASP A 44 -11.40 7.61 7.43
C ASP A 44 -12.88 7.80 7.80
N GLY A 45 -13.77 6.98 7.23
CA GLY A 45 -15.22 7.09 7.37
C GLY A 45 -15.94 7.64 6.12
N ALA A 46 -15.19 8.11 5.12
CA ALA A 46 -15.71 8.54 3.82
C ALA A 46 -15.65 7.45 2.72
N GLY A 47 -15.33 6.21 3.11
CA GLY A 47 -15.10 5.07 2.22
C GLY A 47 -13.62 4.91 1.84
N PRO A 48 -13.21 3.70 1.40
CA PRO A 48 -11.83 3.43 1.02
C PRO A 48 -11.43 4.22 -0.22
N ARG A 49 -10.30 4.91 -0.15
CA ARG A 49 -9.71 5.67 -1.25
C ARG A 49 -8.23 5.37 -1.34
N GLU A 50 -7.74 5.24 -2.56
CA GLU A 50 -6.30 5.14 -2.80
C GLU A 50 -5.60 6.43 -2.36
N ILE A 51 -4.57 6.28 -1.53
CA ILE A 51 -3.79 7.40 -1.00
C ILE A 51 -2.31 7.32 -1.36
N CYS A 52 -1.80 6.12 -1.66
CA CYS A 52 -0.41 5.91 -2.01
C CYS A 52 -0.24 4.72 -2.95
N ARG A 53 0.70 4.85 -3.90
CA ARG A 53 1.29 3.72 -4.62
C ARG A 53 2.81 3.76 -4.53
N TYR A 54 3.45 2.61 -4.44
CA TYR A 54 4.91 2.52 -4.40
C TYR A 54 5.40 1.15 -4.90
N PHE A 55 6.66 1.11 -5.34
CA PHE A 55 7.34 -0.13 -5.69
C PHE A 55 8.17 -0.61 -4.50
N ASP A 56 8.28 -1.93 -4.31
CA ASP A 56 9.19 -2.54 -3.33
C ASP A 56 10.64 -2.51 -3.84
N GLU A 57 11.15 -1.29 -3.96
CA GLU A 57 12.52 -0.96 -4.28
C GLU A 57 13.02 0.18 -3.38
N PRO A 58 14.27 0.12 -2.88
CA PRO A 58 14.80 1.13 -1.98
C PRO A 58 14.84 2.56 -2.55
N GLU A 59 14.99 2.67 -3.87
CA GLU A 59 15.09 3.95 -4.58
C GLU A 59 13.74 4.44 -5.13
N ALA A 60 12.67 3.64 -4.98
CA ALA A 60 11.35 4.02 -5.45
C ALA A 60 10.77 5.14 -4.59
N VAL A 61 10.33 6.21 -5.26
CA VAL A 61 9.65 7.30 -4.58
C VAL A 61 8.15 6.96 -4.51
N PRO A 62 7.55 6.90 -3.30
CA PRO A 62 6.13 6.65 -3.16
C PRO A 62 5.30 7.81 -3.73
N GLU A 63 4.31 7.48 -4.55
CA GLU A 63 3.36 8.43 -5.12
C GLU A 63 2.16 8.59 -4.19
N TRP A 64 2.06 9.77 -3.57
CA TRP A 64 0.95 10.13 -2.67
C TRP A 64 -0.13 10.94 -3.40
N PHE A 65 -1.39 10.70 -3.06
CA PHE A 65 -2.55 11.34 -3.68
C PHE A 65 -3.30 12.27 -2.72
N GLY A 66 -3.87 13.34 -3.29
CA GLY A 66 -4.72 14.28 -2.56
C GLY A 66 -4.02 14.94 -1.38
N ALA A 67 -4.69 14.95 -0.22
CA ALA A 67 -4.20 15.58 1.01
C ALA A 67 -2.98 14.90 1.63
N TRP A 68 -2.64 13.68 1.20
CA TRP A 68 -1.51 12.91 1.73
C TRP A 68 -0.16 13.34 1.16
N ARG A 69 -0.12 14.25 0.18
CA ARG A 69 1.14 14.74 -0.39
C ARG A 69 1.91 15.57 0.63
N ASN A 70 3.00 15.01 1.15
CA ASN A 70 3.84 15.59 2.21
C ASN A 70 3.17 15.60 3.60
N ASP A 71 2.26 14.66 3.85
CA ASP A 71 1.69 14.48 5.17
C ASP A 71 2.72 13.88 6.15
N GLU A 72 2.63 14.29 7.42
CA GLU A 72 3.53 13.79 8.48
C GLU A 72 3.34 12.30 8.79
N TRP A 73 2.21 11.70 8.38
CA TRP A 73 1.95 10.28 8.58
C TRP A 73 2.56 9.42 7.48
N CYS A 74 2.96 9.99 6.34
CA CYS A 74 3.52 9.25 5.21
C CYS A 74 4.66 8.30 5.61
N PRO A 75 5.68 8.71 6.38
CA PRO A 75 6.77 7.82 6.79
C PRO A 75 6.28 6.65 7.65
N TRP A 76 5.35 6.90 8.58
CA TRP A 76 4.79 5.87 9.45
C TRP A 76 3.93 4.87 8.66
N ILE A 77 3.13 5.35 7.71
CA ILE A 77 2.29 4.49 6.85
C ILE A 77 3.15 3.53 6.03
N LEU A 78 4.28 4.02 5.47
CA LEU A 78 5.20 3.19 4.68
C LEU A 78 5.90 2.14 5.54
N ASP A 79 6.29 2.47 6.76
CA ASP A 79 6.89 1.52 7.71
C ASP A 79 5.92 0.35 8.00
N GLN A 80 4.66 0.66 8.32
CA GLN A 80 3.63 -0.36 8.55
C GLN A 80 3.31 -1.18 7.30
N ALA A 81 3.25 -0.52 6.14
CA ALA A 81 3.05 -1.21 4.86
C ALA A 81 4.22 -2.15 4.52
N GLY A 82 5.46 -1.72 4.75
CA GLY A 82 6.66 -2.53 4.56
C GLY A 82 6.70 -3.75 5.49
N ALA A 83 6.26 -3.58 6.74
CA ALA A 83 6.12 -4.69 7.69
C ALA A 83 5.11 -5.74 7.20
N LEU A 84 3.97 -5.31 6.66
CA LEU A 84 2.97 -6.22 6.06
C LEU A 84 3.47 -6.88 4.78
N ALA A 85 4.17 -6.14 3.92
CA ALA A 85 4.70 -6.63 2.65
C ALA A 85 5.76 -7.73 2.84
N SER A 86 6.52 -7.68 3.94
CA SER A 86 7.59 -8.63 4.26
C SER A 86 7.10 -10.01 4.75
N GLY A 87 5.78 -10.24 4.87
CA GLY A 87 5.22 -11.46 5.46
C GLY A 87 5.08 -11.36 6.98
N PRO A 88 4.54 -12.38 7.67
CA PRO A 88 3.98 -12.22 9.01
C PRO A 88 5.06 -11.66 9.95
N GLY A 89 4.77 -10.49 10.52
CA GLY A 89 5.64 -9.83 11.49
C GLY A 89 6.09 -10.79 12.60
N PRO A 90 7.23 -10.50 13.25
CA PRO A 90 7.77 -11.38 14.29
C PRO A 90 6.72 -11.60 15.38
N HIS A 91 6.62 -12.86 15.78
CA HIS A 91 5.72 -13.44 16.78
C HIS A 91 5.61 -12.63 18.08
#